data_AF-A0AAJ2NIY1-F1
#
_entry.id   AF-A0AAJ2NIY1-F1
#
_cell.length_a   1.000
_cell.length_b   1.000
_cell.length_c   1.000
_cell.angle_alpha   90.00
_cell.angle_beta   90.00
_cell.angle_gamma   90.00
#
_symmetry.space_group_name_H-M   'P 1'
#
loop_
_entity.id
_entity.type
_entity.pdbx_description
1 polymer ?
#
loop_
_entity_poly.entity_id
_entity_poly.type
_entity_poly.pdbx_seq_one_letter_code
_entity_poly.pdbx_strand_id
1 'polypeptide(L)'
;MSGVSNNATSNILGFEYQKFIALERCLSGKENDIIWIECFGDVAHNGTSTEVKHHMSDTFLNDTHRDFWKTLYNLMSEHAVYSGFTRFELLTTSDIKEESIFFDWNNLSSKIKKERLKKVIPTQTIQKYHNELLLRSDEEILSLLDKINIISSQPNIMDKLEELKSHDAFKLIPDIHKESFIERMLGFISLKAIKNSDMWHIEYNEFIREMIGFSMPYVQKDYPFPVVSKTDVIEEKSNNYYFVKELESIELGEKMITDAVIDYLRSEKSLLKLLRLHSTLVNHLEDFEDDLLQDLDLLKLKHINSLQLMSTPINVTNQSKIMYSDCLLLETKQIRNVHSMEKYYQKGRVHSHVEQKNFSWHFEVKKNETD
;
A
#
# COMPACT_ATOMS: atom_id res chain seq x y z
N MET A 1 -29.09 -22.05 -19.08
CA MET A 1 -29.19 -21.59 -20.48
C MET A 1 -27.97 -22.11 -21.21
N SER A 2 -28.12 -22.89 -22.29
CA SER A 2 -26.99 -23.25 -23.15
C SER A 2 -26.66 -22.06 -24.06
N GLY A 3 -25.39 -21.67 -24.11
CA GLY A 3 -24.93 -20.57 -24.96
C GLY A 3 -25.07 -20.88 -26.45
N VAL A 4 -25.08 -19.84 -27.28
CA VAL A 4 -25.03 -19.97 -28.75
C VAL A 4 -23.69 -20.58 -29.20
N SER A 5 -23.64 -21.19 -30.39
CA SER A 5 -22.46 -21.88 -30.93
C SER A 5 -21.21 -20.98 -31.06
N ASN A 6 -21.39 -19.67 -31.15
CA ASN A 6 -20.31 -18.68 -31.23
C ASN A 6 -19.98 -18.07 -29.86
N ASN A 7 -20.24 -18.78 -28.77
CA ASN A 7 -19.90 -18.33 -27.43
C ASN A 7 -18.37 -18.20 -27.29
N ALA A 8 -17.89 -16.96 -27.23
CA ALA A 8 -16.46 -16.64 -27.10
C ALA A 8 -15.99 -16.50 -25.64
N THR A 9 -16.87 -16.71 -24.64
CA THR A 9 -16.54 -16.50 -23.23
C THR A 9 -15.32 -17.31 -22.79
N SER A 10 -15.17 -18.57 -23.24
CA SER A 10 -14.00 -19.38 -22.88
C SER A 10 -12.68 -18.78 -23.40
N ASN A 11 -12.69 -18.18 -24.60
CA ASN A 11 -11.51 -17.54 -25.16
C ASN A 11 -11.19 -16.25 -24.38
N ILE A 12 -12.22 -15.45 -24.08
CA ILE A 12 -12.06 -14.23 -23.27
C ILE A 12 -11.49 -14.58 -21.89
N LEU A 13 -11.98 -15.63 -21.24
CA LEU A 13 -11.44 -16.09 -19.95
C LEU A 13 -9.97 -16.51 -20.05
N GLY A 14 -9.54 -17.09 -21.16
CA GLY A 14 -8.12 -17.36 -21.43
C GLY A 14 -7.29 -16.07 -21.42
N PHE A 15 -7.76 -15.03 -22.12
CA PHE A 15 -7.10 -13.72 -22.12
C PHE A 15 -7.13 -13.03 -20.75
N GLU A 16 -8.22 -13.14 -20.00
CA GLU A 16 -8.29 -12.63 -18.62
C GLU A 16 -7.28 -13.33 -17.72
N TYR A 17 -7.13 -14.66 -17.87
CA TYR A 17 -6.13 -15.43 -17.12
C TYR A 17 -4.70 -14.99 -17.46
N GLN A 18 -4.38 -14.71 -18.73
CA GLN A 18 -3.08 -14.15 -19.12
C GLN A 18 -2.83 -12.79 -18.43
N LYS A 19 -3.84 -11.93 -18.33
CA LYS A 19 -3.71 -10.65 -17.59
C LYS A 19 -3.48 -10.85 -16.10
N PHE A 20 -4.02 -11.90 -15.49
CA PHE A 20 -3.72 -12.23 -14.08
C PHE A 20 -2.26 -12.66 -13.93
N ILE A 21 -1.74 -13.48 -14.85
CA ILE A 21 -0.31 -13.82 -14.87
C ILE A 21 0.55 -12.57 -15.08
N ALA A 22 0.18 -11.68 -16.00
CA ALA A 22 0.89 -10.42 -16.22
C ALA A 22 0.89 -9.53 -14.97
N LEU A 23 -0.26 -9.41 -14.28
CA LEU A 23 -0.36 -8.68 -13.01
C LEU A 23 0.57 -9.29 -11.97
N GLU A 24 0.54 -10.61 -11.78
CA GLU A 24 1.44 -11.31 -10.86
C GLU A 24 2.92 -11.05 -11.17
N ARG A 25 3.32 -11.07 -12.46
CA ARG A 25 4.67 -10.72 -12.89
C ARG A 25 5.02 -9.26 -12.59
N CYS A 26 4.07 -8.34 -12.77
CA CYS A 26 4.27 -6.94 -12.40
C CYS A 26 4.42 -6.77 -10.88
N LEU A 27 3.66 -7.51 -10.07
CA LEU A 27 3.76 -7.48 -8.60
C LEU A 27 5.11 -8.03 -8.08
N SER A 28 5.68 -9.00 -8.79
CA SER A 28 6.96 -9.65 -8.45
C SER A 28 8.18 -9.05 -9.17
N GLY A 29 7.97 -8.04 -10.03
CA GLY A 29 9.01 -7.42 -10.83
C GLY A 29 9.98 -6.55 -10.01
N LYS A 30 11.01 -6.05 -10.69
CA LYS A 30 12.07 -5.19 -10.17
C LYS A 30 12.13 -3.88 -10.96
N GLU A 31 12.83 -2.91 -10.42
CA GLU A 31 13.03 -1.61 -11.06
C GLU A 31 13.57 -1.77 -12.49
N ASN A 32 12.99 -1.02 -13.43
CA ASN A 32 13.28 -1.04 -14.87
C ASN A 32 12.89 -2.31 -15.63
N ASP A 33 12.19 -3.24 -14.99
CA ASP A 33 11.64 -4.39 -15.68
C ASP A 33 10.55 -3.99 -16.69
N ILE A 34 10.50 -4.74 -17.80
CA ILE A 34 9.42 -4.64 -18.79
C ILE A 34 8.70 -5.99 -18.85
N ILE A 35 7.37 -5.94 -18.73
CA ILE A 35 6.48 -7.07 -18.89
C ILE A 35 5.79 -6.91 -20.23
N TRP A 36 6.00 -7.86 -21.13
CA TRP A 36 5.37 -7.93 -22.45
C TRP A 36 4.17 -8.87 -22.40
N ILE A 37 3.11 -8.55 -23.14
CA ILE A 37 1.90 -9.35 -23.23
C ILE A 37 1.59 -9.53 -24.71
N GLU A 38 1.38 -10.77 -25.17
CA GLU A 38 1.09 -11.13 -26.58
C GLU A 38 2.17 -10.73 -27.63
N CYS A 39 3.33 -10.20 -27.23
CA CYS A 39 4.41 -9.85 -28.16
C CYS A 39 5.47 -10.95 -28.33
N PHE A 40 5.77 -11.71 -27.27
CA PHE A 40 6.85 -12.70 -27.24
C PHE A 40 6.38 -13.97 -26.52
N GLY A 41 5.25 -14.51 -26.99
CA GLY A 41 4.40 -15.42 -26.22
C GLY A 41 3.29 -14.64 -25.49
N ASP A 42 2.52 -15.35 -24.68
CA ASP A 42 1.37 -14.76 -23.98
C ASP A 42 1.80 -13.73 -22.93
N VAL A 43 2.84 -14.05 -22.14
CA VAL A 43 3.48 -13.12 -21.19
C VAL A 43 4.99 -13.32 -21.20
N ALA A 44 5.77 -12.26 -21.31
CA ALA A 44 7.23 -12.35 -21.33
C ALA A 44 7.90 -11.29 -20.47
N HIS A 45 8.94 -11.69 -19.74
CA HIS A 45 9.59 -10.85 -18.75
C HIS A 45 10.98 -11.41 -18.37
N ASN A 46 12.00 -10.56 -18.21
CA ASN A 46 13.34 -10.92 -17.73
C ASN A 46 13.96 -12.18 -18.37
N GLY A 47 14.01 -12.21 -19.70
CA GLY A 47 14.59 -13.33 -20.46
C GLY A 47 13.75 -14.62 -20.43
N THR A 48 12.53 -14.55 -19.88
CA THR A 48 11.56 -15.65 -19.85
C THR A 48 10.35 -15.33 -20.73
N SER A 49 9.97 -16.25 -21.61
CA SER A 49 8.73 -16.20 -22.39
C SER A 49 7.79 -17.30 -21.88
N THR A 50 6.55 -16.94 -21.60
CA THR A 50 5.54 -17.83 -21.01
C THR A 50 4.38 -17.98 -21.97
N GLU A 51 4.09 -19.22 -22.36
CA GLU A 51 2.86 -19.61 -23.03
C GLU A 51 1.86 -20.08 -21.97
N VAL A 52 0.67 -19.49 -21.94
CA VAL A 52 -0.35 -19.75 -20.92
C VAL A 52 -1.45 -20.65 -21.50
N LYS A 53 -1.85 -21.66 -20.73
CA LYS A 53 -2.90 -22.61 -21.10
C LYS A 53 -3.86 -22.80 -19.93
N HIS A 54 -5.01 -22.16 -20.04
CA HIS A 54 -6.07 -22.21 -19.04
C HIS A 54 -7.18 -23.16 -19.49
N HIS A 55 -7.51 -24.13 -18.64
CA HIS A 55 -8.63 -25.05 -18.83
C HIS A 55 -9.65 -24.87 -17.70
N MET A 56 -10.93 -24.77 -18.06
CA MET A 56 -12.02 -24.63 -17.08
C MET A 56 -12.29 -25.90 -16.26
N SER A 57 -11.91 -27.06 -16.80
CA SER A 57 -12.06 -28.36 -16.16
C SER A 57 -10.68 -28.97 -15.92
N ASP A 58 -10.62 -29.90 -14.97
CA ASP A 58 -9.41 -30.67 -14.71
C ASP A 58 -8.95 -31.39 -15.98
N THR A 59 -7.67 -31.23 -16.29
CA THR A 59 -7.03 -31.79 -17.49
C THR A 59 -5.64 -32.29 -17.14
N PHE A 60 -5.12 -33.20 -17.97
CA PHE A 60 -3.79 -33.76 -17.77
C PHE A 60 -2.94 -33.57 -19.03
N LEU A 61 -1.71 -33.11 -18.83
CA LEU A 61 -0.71 -33.01 -19.87
C LEU A 61 -0.16 -34.42 -20.19
N ASN A 62 -0.85 -35.12 -21.08
CA ASN A 62 -0.47 -36.44 -21.58
C ASN A 62 0.49 -36.35 -22.79
N ASP A 63 1.09 -37.47 -23.17
CA ASP A 63 2.11 -37.58 -24.23
C ASP A 63 1.72 -36.94 -25.57
N THR A 64 0.43 -36.89 -25.89
CA THR A 64 -0.08 -36.35 -27.16
C THR A 64 -0.88 -35.06 -26.97
N HIS A 65 -0.75 -34.41 -25.82
CA HIS A 65 -1.47 -33.19 -25.50
C HIS A 65 -1.07 -32.06 -26.46
N ARG A 66 -2.04 -31.55 -27.21
CA ARG A 66 -1.79 -30.62 -28.31
C ARG A 66 -1.06 -29.35 -27.89
N ASP A 67 -1.34 -28.86 -26.69
CA ASP A 67 -0.79 -27.59 -26.21
C ASP A 67 0.74 -27.62 -26.17
N PHE A 68 1.34 -28.65 -25.56
CA PHE A 68 2.80 -28.78 -25.54
C PHE A 68 3.39 -28.86 -26.97
N TRP A 69 2.83 -29.72 -27.81
CA TRP A 69 3.35 -29.95 -29.16
C TRP A 69 3.23 -28.70 -30.05
N LYS A 70 2.13 -27.96 -29.93
CA LYS A 70 1.95 -26.69 -30.65
C LYS A 70 2.90 -25.62 -30.13
N THR A 71 3.08 -25.50 -28.82
CA THR A 71 4.05 -24.57 -28.22
C THR A 71 5.47 -24.88 -28.69
N LEU A 72 5.90 -26.14 -28.64
CA LEU A 72 7.22 -26.55 -29.13
C LEU A 72 7.40 -26.24 -30.62
N TYR A 73 6.37 -26.52 -31.43
CA TYR A 73 6.38 -26.19 -32.86
C TYR A 73 6.54 -24.68 -33.11
N ASN A 74 5.83 -23.84 -32.37
CA ASN A 74 5.94 -22.38 -32.50
C ASN A 74 7.35 -21.90 -32.15
N LEU A 75 7.93 -22.40 -31.05
CA LEU A 75 9.30 -22.06 -30.64
C LEU A 75 10.34 -22.47 -31.70
N MET A 76 10.17 -23.63 -32.34
CA MET A 76 11.05 -24.05 -33.45
C MET A 76 10.85 -23.19 -34.71
N SER A 77 9.61 -22.78 -35.00
CA SER A 77 9.27 -22.02 -36.22
C SER A 77 9.74 -20.57 -36.16
N GLU A 78 9.75 -19.98 -34.97
CA GLU A 78 10.01 -18.56 -34.73
C GLU A 78 11.33 -18.33 -33.97
N HIS A 79 12.31 -19.22 -34.15
CA HIS A 79 13.59 -19.20 -33.43
C HIS A 79 14.27 -17.82 -33.43
N ALA A 80 14.15 -17.04 -34.51
CA ALA A 80 14.72 -15.68 -34.57
C ALA A 80 14.17 -14.75 -33.48
N VAL A 81 12.85 -14.78 -33.26
CA VAL A 81 12.15 -13.97 -32.23
C VAL A 81 12.56 -14.42 -30.84
N TYR A 82 12.62 -15.75 -30.64
CA TYR A 82 12.86 -16.35 -29.34
C TYR A 82 14.34 -16.50 -28.96
N SER A 83 15.26 -16.21 -29.89
CA SER A 83 16.71 -16.41 -29.68
C SER A 83 17.28 -15.65 -28.47
N GLY A 84 16.72 -14.48 -28.14
CA GLY A 84 17.11 -13.66 -26.99
C GLY A 84 16.61 -14.16 -25.63
N PHE A 85 15.71 -15.15 -25.62
CA PHE A 85 15.19 -15.71 -24.37
C PHE A 85 16.07 -16.84 -23.85
N THR A 86 16.26 -16.84 -22.53
CA THR A 86 17.03 -17.85 -21.79
C THR A 86 16.13 -18.94 -21.21
N ARG A 87 14.81 -18.71 -21.15
CA ARG A 87 13.84 -19.63 -20.57
C ARG A 87 12.49 -19.54 -21.29
N PHE A 88 11.87 -20.69 -21.51
CA PHE A 88 10.51 -20.82 -22.02
C PHE A 88 9.66 -21.59 -21.02
N GLU A 89 8.48 -21.08 -20.69
CA GLU A 89 7.57 -21.71 -19.75
C GLU A 89 6.26 -22.06 -20.46
N LEU A 90 5.85 -23.33 -20.39
CA LEU A 90 4.46 -23.71 -20.60
C LEU A 90 3.76 -23.65 -19.24
N LEU A 91 3.02 -22.58 -18.99
CA LEU A 91 2.24 -22.39 -17.77
C LEU A 91 0.83 -22.92 -18.01
N THR A 92 0.42 -23.95 -17.27
CA THR A 92 -0.86 -24.63 -17.51
C THR A 92 -1.58 -25.01 -16.23
N THR A 93 -2.91 -24.96 -16.27
CA THR A 93 -3.77 -25.52 -15.20
C THR A 93 -3.82 -27.04 -15.24
N SER A 94 -3.32 -27.69 -16.30
CA SER A 94 -3.27 -29.16 -16.37
C SER A 94 -2.25 -29.75 -15.40
N ASP A 95 -2.59 -30.90 -14.83
CA ASP A 95 -1.67 -31.71 -14.02
C ASP A 95 -0.80 -32.62 -14.91
N ILE A 96 0.31 -33.10 -14.34
CA ILE A 96 1.18 -34.11 -14.97
C ILE A 96 1.10 -35.40 -14.15
N LYS A 97 0.74 -36.50 -14.81
CA LYS A 97 0.74 -37.83 -14.20
C LYS A 97 2.11 -38.50 -14.32
N GLU A 98 2.41 -39.45 -13.43
CA GLU A 98 3.69 -40.19 -13.41
C GLU A 98 3.98 -40.94 -14.71
N GLU A 99 2.94 -41.45 -15.37
CA GLU A 99 3.07 -42.18 -16.64
C GLU A 99 3.31 -41.28 -17.86
N SER A 100 3.15 -39.96 -17.72
CA SER A 100 3.35 -39.01 -18.82
C SER A 100 4.82 -38.84 -19.14
N ILE A 101 5.17 -38.64 -20.42
CA ILE A 101 6.53 -38.27 -20.82
C ILE A 101 7.02 -36.97 -20.16
N PHE A 102 6.08 -36.14 -19.68
CA PHE A 102 6.36 -34.87 -19.01
C PHE A 102 6.60 -35.03 -17.51
N PHE A 103 6.46 -36.24 -16.95
CA PHE A 103 6.78 -36.46 -15.55
C PHE A 103 8.23 -36.10 -15.25
N ASP A 104 8.41 -35.27 -14.23
CA ASP A 104 9.70 -34.72 -13.81
C ASP A 104 10.44 -33.89 -14.89
N TRP A 105 9.72 -33.38 -15.90
CA TRP A 105 10.30 -32.74 -17.09
C TRP A 105 11.40 -31.72 -16.79
N ASN A 106 11.18 -30.87 -15.79
CA ASN A 106 12.07 -29.75 -15.47
C ASN A 106 13.44 -30.20 -14.94
N ASN A 107 13.56 -31.43 -14.43
CA ASN A 107 14.80 -31.99 -13.88
C ASN A 107 15.54 -32.89 -14.88
N LEU A 108 14.97 -33.14 -16.06
CA LEU A 108 15.58 -33.97 -17.10
C LEU A 108 16.58 -33.17 -17.94
N SER A 109 17.65 -33.82 -18.37
CA SER A 109 18.53 -33.28 -19.42
C SER A 109 17.80 -33.18 -20.76
N SER A 110 18.18 -32.22 -21.60
CA SER A 110 17.67 -32.10 -22.98
C SER A 110 17.78 -33.39 -23.79
N LYS A 111 18.82 -34.21 -23.56
CA LYS A 111 18.98 -35.52 -24.21
C LYS A 111 17.83 -36.47 -23.88
N ILE A 112 17.49 -36.58 -22.59
CA ILE A 112 16.37 -37.43 -22.15
C ILE A 112 15.04 -36.85 -22.64
N LYS A 113 14.85 -35.53 -22.54
CA LYS A 113 13.65 -34.84 -23.08
C LYS A 113 13.45 -35.19 -24.56
N LYS A 114 14.50 -35.08 -25.38
CA LYS A 114 14.47 -35.40 -26.81
C LYS A 114 14.12 -36.88 -27.07
N GLU A 115 14.75 -37.80 -26.34
CA GLU A 115 14.47 -39.24 -26.49
C GLU A 115 13.03 -39.58 -26.15
N ARG A 116 12.47 -38.98 -25.09
CA ARG A 116 11.05 -39.15 -24.74
C ARG A 116 10.14 -38.64 -25.85
N LEU A 117 10.39 -37.43 -26.36
CA LEU A 117 9.59 -36.84 -27.44
C LEU A 117 9.65 -37.66 -28.73
N LYS A 118 10.84 -38.13 -29.15
CA LYS A 118 10.99 -38.93 -30.38
C LYS A 118 10.33 -40.32 -30.32
N LYS A 119 10.04 -40.84 -29.11
CA LYS A 119 9.38 -42.14 -28.91
C LYS A 119 7.85 -42.06 -28.93
N VAL A 120 7.27 -40.85 -28.91
CA VAL A 120 5.82 -40.68 -28.93
C VAL A 120 5.24 -41.18 -30.23
N ILE A 121 4.15 -41.94 -30.15
CA ILE A 121 3.36 -42.32 -31.32
C ILE A 121 2.35 -41.20 -31.56
N PRO A 122 2.51 -40.38 -32.63
CA PRO A 122 1.66 -39.21 -32.82
C PRO A 122 0.23 -39.59 -33.17
N THR A 123 -0.72 -38.88 -32.59
CA THR A 123 -2.12 -38.87 -33.06
C THR A 123 -2.26 -37.91 -34.24
N GLN A 124 -3.41 -37.96 -34.94
CA GLN A 124 -3.69 -37.05 -36.06
C GLN A 124 -3.58 -35.57 -35.68
N THR A 125 -3.89 -35.21 -34.43
CA THR A 125 -3.88 -33.82 -33.96
C THR A 125 -2.48 -33.26 -33.75
N ILE A 126 -1.47 -34.11 -33.52
CA ILE A 126 -0.07 -33.70 -33.30
C ILE A 126 0.90 -34.13 -34.39
N GLN A 127 0.46 -34.94 -35.36
CA GLN A 127 1.31 -35.50 -36.43
C GLN A 127 2.18 -34.44 -37.11
N LYS A 128 1.61 -33.28 -37.45
CA LYS A 128 2.35 -32.17 -38.06
C LYS A 128 3.51 -31.70 -37.18
N TYR A 129 3.24 -31.48 -35.89
CA TYR A 129 4.21 -30.95 -34.93
C TYR A 129 5.31 -31.96 -34.63
N HIS A 130 4.94 -33.24 -34.51
CA HIS A 130 5.89 -34.33 -34.30
C HIS A 130 6.81 -34.50 -35.51
N ASN A 131 6.26 -34.46 -36.74
CA ASN A 131 7.08 -34.55 -37.95
C ASN A 131 8.07 -33.39 -38.05
N GLU A 132 7.66 -32.17 -37.70
CA GLU A 132 8.56 -31.02 -37.67
C GLU A 132 9.73 -31.25 -36.71
N LEU A 133 9.48 -31.76 -35.50
CA LEU A 133 10.53 -32.11 -34.55
C LEU A 133 11.54 -33.11 -35.14
N LEU A 134 11.07 -34.10 -35.90
CA LEU A 134 11.95 -35.11 -36.50
C LEU A 134 12.82 -34.56 -37.64
N LEU A 135 12.42 -33.46 -38.29
CA LEU A 135 13.17 -32.81 -39.37
C LEU A 135 14.28 -31.89 -38.84
N ARG A 136 14.23 -31.48 -37.56
CA ARG A 136 15.21 -30.59 -36.96
C ARG A 136 16.49 -31.32 -36.56
N SER A 137 17.59 -30.58 -36.59
CA SER A 137 18.87 -31.13 -36.16
C SER A 137 18.86 -31.40 -34.66
N ASP A 138 19.63 -32.39 -34.23
CA ASP A 138 19.72 -32.73 -32.81
C ASP A 138 20.27 -31.55 -31.98
N GLU A 139 21.17 -30.75 -32.53
CA GLU A 139 21.74 -29.57 -31.84
C GLU A 139 20.69 -28.49 -31.58
N GLU A 140 19.88 -28.15 -32.58
CA GLU A 140 18.77 -27.18 -32.45
C GLU A 140 17.78 -27.63 -31.37
N ILE A 141 17.37 -28.91 -31.41
CA ILE A 141 16.39 -29.46 -30.46
C ILE A 141 16.97 -29.44 -29.04
N LEU A 142 18.21 -29.87 -28.85
CA LEU A 142 18.82 -29.93 -27.51
C LEU A 142 18.93 -28.53 -26.90
N SER A 143 19.41 -27.56 -27.67
CA SER A 143 19.52 -26.16 -27.26
C SER A 143 18.17 -25.56 -26.85
N LEU A 144 17.10 -25.88 -27.60
CA LEU A 144 15.75 -25.44 -27.27
C LEU A 144 15.20 -26.14 -26.01
N LEU A 145 15.32 -27.46 -25.92
CA LEU A 145 14.78 -28.25 -24.81
C LEU A 145 15.47 -27.96 -23.46
N ASP A 146 16.72 -27.49 -23.48
CA ASP A 146 17.41 -27.00 -22.28
C ASP A 146 16.72 -25.77 -21.68
N LYS A 147 16.04 -24.96 -22.50
CA LYS A 147 15.33 -23.75 -22.07
C LYS A 147 13.86 -23.97 -21.72
N ILE A 148 13.26 -25.10 -22.13
CA ILE A 148 11.83 -25.37 -21.92
C ILE A 148 11.55 -25.97 -20.54
N ASN A 149 10.68 -25.28 -19.81
CA ASN A 149 10.12 -25.67 -18.54
C ASN A 149 8.59 -25.77 -18.61
N ILE A 150 8.00 -26.62 -17.77
CA ILE A 150 6.56 -26.75 -17.61
C ILE A 150 6.20 -26.34 -16.19
N ILE A 151 5.31 -25.36 -16.08
CA ILE A 151 4.72 -24.90 -14.81
C ILE A 151 3.28 -25.42 -14.80
N SER A 152 3.13 -26.67 -14.35
CA SER A 152 1.84 -27.37 -14.30
C SER A 152 1.03 -27.01 -13.06
N SER A 153 -0.19 -27.56 -12.98
CA SER A 153 -1.02 -27.53 -11.76
C SER A 153 -1.31 -26.11 -11.27
N GLN A 154 -1.39 -25.15 -12.19
CA GLN A 154 -1.75 -23.78 -11.85
C GLN A 154 -3.22 -23.70 -11.44
N PRO A 155 -3.57 -22.82 -10.49
CA PRO A 155 -4.96 -22.62 -10.09
C PRO A 155 -5.80 -22.16 -11.27
N ASN A 156 -7.08 -22.54 -11.30
CA ASN A 156 -8.03 -21.98 -12.27
C ASN A 156 -8.22 -20.47 -12.05
N ILE A 157 -8.91 -19.78 -12.96
CA ILE A 157 -9.07 -18.34 -12.90
C ILE A 157 -9.69 -17.81 -11.60
N MET A 158 -10.62 -18.55 -10.99
CA MET A 158 -11.27 -18.13 -9.74
C MET A 158 -10.30 -18.23 -8.56
N ASP A 159 -9.60 -19.35 -8.45
CA ASP A 159 -8.61 -19.56 -7.39
C ASP A 159 -7.41 -18.62 -7.54
N LYS A 160 -7.02 -18.30 -8.79
CA LYS A 160 -5.96 -17.33 -9.08
C LYS A 160 -6.34 -15.91 -8.64
N LEU A 161 -7.61 -15.53 -8.73
CA LEU A 161 -8.08 -14.24 -8.20
C LEU A 161 -7.93 -14.19 -6.67
N GLU A 162 -8.28 -15.26 -5.96
CA GLU A 162 -8.12 -15.34 -4.50
C GLU A 162 -6.65 -15.36 -4.07
N GLU A 163 -5.77 -16.01 -4.84
CA GLU A 163 -4.31 -15.94 -4.66
C GLU A 163 -3.82 -14.48 -4.81
N LEU A 164 -4.24 -13.78 -5.86
CA LEU A 164 -3.89 -12.36 -6.07
C LEU A 164 -4.38 -11.46 -4.93
N LYS A 165 -5.60 -11.66 -4.42
CA LYS A 165 -6.11 -10.92 -3.24
C LYS A 165 -5.26 -11.14 -1.99
N SER A 166 -4.57 -12.27 -1.91
CA SER A 166 -3.71 -12.63 -0.78
C SER A 166 -2.26 -12.15 -0.94
N HIS A 167 -1.91 -11.56 -2.09
CA HIS A 167 -0.55 -11.10 -2.37
C HIS A 167 -0.10 -9.97 -1.41
N ASP A 168 1.15 -10.04 -0.95
CA ASP A 168 1.71 -9.12 0.06
C ASP A 168 1.64 -7.64 -0.35
N ALA A 169 1.75 -7.36 -1.65
CA ALA A 169 1.59 -6.01 -2.21
C ALA A 169 0.24 -5.36 -1.87
N PHE A 170 -0.80 -6.14 -1.60
CA PHE A 170 -2.15 -5.65 -1.28
C PHE A 170 -2.46 -5.67 0.22
N LYS A 171 -1.47 -5.94 1.08
CA LYS A 171 -1.66 -6.03 2.54
C LYS A 171 -2.24 -4.76 3.17
N LEU A 172 -1.94 -3.59 2.60
CA LEU A 172 -2.44 -2.30 3.07
C LEU A 172 -3.85 -1.96 2.56
N ILE A 173 -4.38 -2.74 1.60
CA ILE A 173 -5.72 -2.56 1.06
C ILE A 173 -6.70 -3.38 1.90
N PRO A 174 -7.77 -2.78 2.46
CA PRO A 174 -8.80 -3.52 3.18
C PRO A 174 -9.41 -4.62 2.32
N ASP A 175 -9.70 -5.80 2.90
CA ASP A 175 -10.14 -6.99 2.14
C ASP A 175 -11.36 -6.73 1.25
N ILE A 176 -12.32 -5.95 1.74
CA ILE A 176 -13.54 -5.55 1.00
C ILE A 176 -13.25 -4.76 -0.29
N HIS A 177 -12.07 -4.15 -0.40
CA HIS A 177 -11.68 -3.33 -1.55
C HIS A 177 -10.66 -4.01 -2.48
N LYS A 178 -10.13 -5.19 -2.11
CA LYS A 178 -9.08 -5.85 -2.89
C LYS A 178 -9.52 -6.23 -4.29
N GLU A 179 -10.75 -6.73 -4.46
CA GLU A 179 -11.27 -7.09 -5.79
C GLU A 179 -11.36 -5.87 -6.70
N SER A 180 -12.00 -4.80 -6.23
CA SER A 180 -12.10 -3.53 -6.97
C SER A 180 -10.74 -2.90 -7.26
N PHE A 181 -9.78 -3.07 -6.35
CA PHE A 181 -8.40 -2.64 -6.57
C PHE A 181 -7.73 -3.44 -7.71
N ILE A 182 -7.88 -4.77 -7.70
CA ILE A 182 -7.38 -5.65 -8.76
C ILE A 182 -8.03 -5.31 -10.11
N GLU A 183 -9.35 -5.11 -10.16
CA GLU A 183 -10.07 -4.68 -11.38
C GLU A 183 -9.45 -3.41 -11.96
N ARG A 184 -9.11 -2.44 -11.11
CA ARG A 184 -8.49 -1.18 -11.53
C ARG A 184 -7.07 -1.39 -12.07
N MET A 185 -6.29 -2.27 -11.44
CA MET A 185 -4.96 -2.65 -11.96
C MET A 185 -5.06 -3.36 -13.32
N LEU A 186 -6.01 -4.28 -13.50
CA LEU A 186 -6.26 -4.96 -14.77
C LEU A 186 -6.76 -3.99 -15.86
N GLY A 187 -7.55 -3.00 -15.46
CA GLY A 187 -7.93 -1.88 -16.32
C GLY A 187 -6.71 -1.11 -16.82
N PHE A 188 -5.77 -0.79 -15.94
CA PHE A 188 -4.49 -0.17 -16.32
C PHE A 188 -3.68 -1.02 -17.31
N ILE A 189 -3.53 -2.32 -17.03
CA ILE A 189 -2.88 -3.29 -17.94
C ILE A 189 -3.55 -3.26 -19.32
N SER A 190 -4.88 -3.26 -19.38
CA SER A 190 -5.63 -3.24 -20.64
C SER A 190 -5.49 -1.92 -21.40
N LEU A 191 -5.42 -0.79 -20.70
CA LEU A 191 -5.18 0.52 -21.31
C LEU A 191 -3.81 0.61 -21.99
N LYS A 192 -2.82 -0.17 -21.57
CA LYS A 192 -1.51 -0.24 -22.24
C LYS A 192 -1.60 -0.82 -23.64
N ALA A 193 -2.41 -1.85 -23.86
CA ALA A 193 -2.68 -2.38 -25.19
C ALA A 193 -3.31 -1.32 -26.09
N ILE A 194 -4.25 -0.54 -25.56
CA ILE A 194 -4.95 0.49 -26.33
C ILE A 194 -4.01 1.63 -26.74
N LYS A 195 -3.11 2.04 -25.84
CA LYS A 195 -2.14 3.13 -26.12
C LYS A 195 -1.04 2.71 -27.09
N ASN A 196 -0.71 1.42 -27.14
CA ASN A 196 0.30 0.87 -28.04
C ASN A 196 -0.16 -0.49 -28.57
N SER A 197 -0.97 -0.46 -29.63
CA SER A 197 -1.65 -1.64 -30.19
C SER A 197 -0.69 -2.69 -30.75
N ASP A 198 0.51 -2.29 -31.15
CA ASP A 198 1.47 -3.16 -31.80
C ASP A 198 2.50 -3.75 -30.83
N MET A 199 2.65 -3.15 -29.64
CA MET A 199 3.65 -3.51 -28.63
C MET A 199 3.09 -3.38 -27.22
N TRP A 200 2.24 -4.32 -26.83
CA TRP A 200 1.63 -4.32 -25.49
C TRP A 200 2.67 -4.67 -24.42
N HIS A 201 3.07 -3.66 -23.67
CA HIS A 201 3.99 -3.80 -22.56
C HIS A 201 3.64 -2.90 -21.38
N ILE A 202 4.21 -3.27 -20.24
CA ILE A 202 4.11 -2.55 -18.98
C ILE A 202 5.52 -2.33 -18.46
N GLU A 203 5.88 -1.07 -18.27
CA GLU A 203 7.09 -0.72 -17.54
C GLU A 203 6.81 -0.81 -16.04
N TYR A 204 7.64 -1.56 -15.31
CA TYR A 204 7.46 -1.78 -13.88
C TYR A 204 7.41 -0.47 -13.08
N ASN A 205 8.30 0.48 -13.41
CA ASN A 205 8.37 1.77 -12.72
C ASN A 205 7.06 2.56 -12.85
N GLU A 206 6.39 2.45 -13.99
CA GLU A 206 5.08 3.07 -14.19
C GLU A 206 3.98 2.30 -13.47
N PHE A 207 3.98 0.98 -13.56
CA PHE A 207 3.05 0.13 -12.84
C PHE A 207 3.03 0.42 -11.33
N ILE A 208 4.21 0.59 -10.71
CA ILE A 208 4.33 0.93 -9.29
C ILE A 208 3.78 2.33 -9.01
N ARG A 209 4.06 3.34 -9.85
CA ARG A 209 3.49 4.69 -9.69
C ARG A 209 1.97 4.67 -9.72
N GLU A 210 1.39 3.96 -10.69
CA GLU A 210 -0.07 3.84 -10.82
C GLU A 210 -0.69 3.03 -9.68
N MET A 211 -0.05 1.94 -9.26
CA MET A 211 -0.50 1.17 -8.10
C MET A 211 -0.53 2.02 -6.82
N ILE A 212 0.53 2.79 -6.56
CA ILE A 212 0.57 3.72 -5.42
C ILE A 212 -0.57 4.74 -5.54
N GLY A 213 -0.71 5.40 -6.69
CA GLY A 213 -1.78 6.38 -6.92
C GLY A 213 -3.18 5.79 -6.73
N PHE A 214 -3.41 4.56 -7.20
CA PHE A 214 -4.68 3.86 -7.04
C PHE A 214 -4.91 3.43 -5.59
N SER A 215 -3.85 3.18 -4.82
CA SER A 215 -3.95 2.73 -3.43
C SER A 215 -4.33 3.85 -2.45
N MET A 216 -3.97 5.10 -2.76
CA MET A 216 -4.14 6.25 -1.86
C MET A 216 -5.53 6.37 -1.21
N PRO A 217 -6.66 6.20 -1.95
CA PRO A 217 -8.00 6.30 -1.37
C PRO A 217 -8.31 5.20 -0.34
N TYR A 218 -7.58 4.08 -0.37
CA TYR A 218 -7.79 2.93 0.50
C TYR A 218 -6.84 2.90 1.70
N VAL A 219 -5.68 3.57 1.59
CA VAL A 219 -4.57 3.51 2.56
C VAL A 219 -4.53 4.75 3.48
N GLN A 220 -5.15 5.87 3.10
CA GLN A 220 -5.24 7.04 3.97
C GLN A 220 -6.16 6.78 5.18
N LYS A 221 -5.56 6.58 6.35
CA LYS A 221 -6.18 6.88 7.62
C LYS A 221 -5.18 7.65 8.48
N ASP A 222 -5.38 8.97 8.58
CA ASP A 222 -4.88 9.71 9.73
C ASP A 222 -5.29 8.96 11.01
N TYR A 223 -4.47 9.02 12.05
CA TYR A 223 -4.82 8.41 13.32
C TYR A 223 -6.03 9.13 13.93
N PRO A 224 -7.05 8.40 14.42
CA PRO A 224 -8.15 9.02 15.13
C PRO A 224 -7.67 9.63 16.44
N PHE A 225 -8.06 10.87 16.71
CA PHE A 225 -7.76 11.49 18.00
C PHE A 225 -8.43 10.69 19.15
N PRO A 226 -7.68 10.29 20.19
CA PRO A 226 -8.21 9.47 21.27
C PRO A 226 -8.98 10.33 22.28
N VAL A 227 -10.28 10.48 22.03
CA VAL A 227 -11.18 11.24 22.90
C VAL A 227 -11.21 10.65 24.33
N VAL A 228 -11.07 11.51 25.33
CA VAL A 228 -11.20 11.20 26.75
C VAL A 228 -12.42 11.93 27.29
N SER A 229 -13.34 11.22 27.95
CA SER A 229 -14.54 11.81 28.54
C SER A 229 -14.19 12.60 29.80
N LYS A 230 -14.99 13.62 30.15
CA LYS A 230 -14.88 14.30 31.46
C LYS A 230 -15.07 13.32 32.62
N THR A 231 -15.92 12.29 32.46
CA THR A 231 -16.14 11.25 33.47
C THR A 231 -14.93 10.36 33.70
N ASP A 232 -13.99 10.30 32.75
CA ASP A 232 -12.81 9.44 32.83
C ASP A 232 -11.68 10.09 33.63
N VAL A 233 -11.84 11.35 34.03
CA VAL A 233 -10.91 12.09 34.88
C VAL A 233 -11.62 12.38 36.21
N ILE A 234 -11.22 11.67 37.27
CA ILE A 234 -11.81 11.84 38.61
C ILE A 234 -11.09 13.02 39.28
N GLU A 235 -11.86 13.94 39.86
CA GLU A 235 -11.34 15.07 40.65
C GLU A 235 -10.73 14.58 41.98
N GLU A 236 -9.50 14.06 41.93
CA GLU A 236 -8.67 13.98 43.13
C GLU A 236 -7.98 15.33 43.32
N LYS A 237 -8.53 16.13 44.25
CA LYS A 237 -8.02 17.39 44.83
C LYS A 237 -6.83 18.02 44.07
N SER A 238 -7.17 18.97 43.21
CA SER A 238 -6.31 19.73 42.28
C SER A 238 -5.30 20.70 42.90
N ASN A 239 -5.21 20.82 44.22
CA ASN A 239 -4.48 21.92 44.89
C ASN A 239 -2.95 21.86 44.75
N ASN A 240 -2.39 20.85 44.10
CA ASN A 240 -0.94 20.68 43.98
C ASN A 240 -0.34 21.10 42.63
N TYR A 241 -1.16 21.35 41.60
CA TYR A 241 -0.64 21.81 40.31
C TYR A 241 -0.17 23.26 40.39
N TYR A 242 0.98 23.54 39.77
CA TYR A 242 1.51 24.90 39.67
C TYR A 242 0.57 25.81 38.87
N PHE A 243 0.02 25.34 37.75
CA PHE A 243 -0.90 26.15 36.95
C PHE A 243 -2.17 26.53 37.74
N VAL A 244 -2.65 25.66 38.64
CA VAL A 244 -3.81 25.96 39.51
C VAL A 244 -3.50 27.12 40.44
N LYS A 245 -2.30 27.16 41.02
CA LYS A 245 -1.85 28.27 41.88
C LYS A 245 -1.75 29.59 41.12
N GLU A 246 -1.30 29.56 39.86
CA GLU A 246 -1.35 30.75 38.99
C GLU A 246 -2.80 31.23 38.80
N LEU A 247 -3.73 30.32 38.47
CA LEU A 247 -5.15 30.65 38.29
C LEU A 247 -5.80 31.23 39.56
N GLU A 248 -5.46 30.71 40.74
CA GLU A 248 -5.93 31.24 42.03
C GLU A 248 -5.39 32.65 42.28
N SER A 249 -4.11 32.89 41.98
CA SER A 249 -3.48 34.20 42.22
C SER A 249 -3.90 35.30 41.24
N ILE A 250 -4.42 34.93 40.06
CA ILE A 250 -5.15 35.87 39.20
C ILE A 250 -6.63 35.98 39.59
N GLU A 251 -7.08 35.42 40.72
CA GLU A 251 -8.46 35.47 41.21
C GLU A 251 -9.49 34.90 40.21
N LEU A 252 -9.18 33.77 39.57
CA LEU A 252 -10.12 33.07 38.69
C LEU A 252 -11.17 32.30 39.52
N GLY A 253 -12.41 32.23 39.02
CA GLY A 253 -13.49 31.55 39.72
C GLY A 253 -13.30 30.03 39.79
N GLU A 254 -13.72 29.42 40.91
CA GLU A 254 -13.56 27.99 41.22
C GLU A 254 -14.01 27.07 40.07
N LYS A 255 -15.19 27.33 39.47
CA LYS A 255 -15.69 26.56 38.32
C LYS A 255 -14.71 26.53 37.13
N MET A 256 -14.08 27.67 36.83
CA MET A 256 -13.14 27.75 35.70
C MET A 256 -11.83 27.02 36.01
N ILE A 257 -11.40 27.03 37.28
CA ILE A 257 -10.26 26.25 37.75
C ILE A 257 -10.56 24.75 37.62
N THR A 258 -11.76 24.32 38.00
CA THR A 258 -12.21 22.93 37.82
C THR A 258 -12.19 22.52 36.34
N ASP A 259 -12.77 23.32 35.44
CA ASP A 259 -12.75 23.05 34.00
C ASP A 259 -11.31 23.00 33.43
N ALA A 260 -10.41 23.86 33.92
CA ALA A 260 -8.99 23.85 33.55
C ALA A 260 -8.29 22.55 33.94
N VAL A 261 -8.52 22.07 35.17
CA VAL A 261 -7.97 20.79 35.65
C VAL A 261 -8.51 19.62 34.82
N ILE A 262 -9.80 19.64 34.48
CA ILE A 262 -10.41 18.62 33.62
C ILE A 262 -9.76 18.61 32.24
N ASP A 263 -9.61 19.76 31.59
CA ASP A 263 -9.00 19.84 30.26
C ASP A 263 -7.52 19.42 30.29
N TYR A 264 -6.76 19.84 31.31
CA TYR A 264 -5.39 19.39 31.55
C TYR A 264 -5.29 17.85 31.65
N LEU A 265 -6.02 17.23 32.57
CA LEU A 265 -5.98 15.78 32.79
C LEU A 265 -6.43 14.98 31.56
N ARG A 266 -7.44 15.49 30.83
CA ARG A 266 -7.88 14.87 29.58
C ARG A 266 -6.79 14.97 28.51
N SER A 267 -6.11 16.11 28.41
CA SER A 267 -5.01 16.29 27.46
C SER A 267 -3.83 15.35 27.75
N GLU A 268 -3.43 15.19 29.01
CA GLU A 268 -2.35 14.26 29.41
C GLU A 268 -2.70 12.80 29.08
N LYS A 269 -3.95 12.39 29.34
CA LYS A 269 -4.42 11.05 28.96
C LYS A 269 -4.46 10.86 27.44
N SER A 270 -4.90 11.87 26.67
CA SER A 270 -4.89 11.81 25.21
C SER A 270 -3.48 11.75 24.65
N LEU A 271 -2.53 12.51 25.20
CA LEU A 271 -1.12 12.48 24.82
C LEU A 271 -0.54 11.08 25.00
N LEU A 272 -0.74 10.46 26.17
CA LEU A 272 -0.28 9.09 26.44
C LEU A 272 -0.90 8.07 25.48
N LYS A 273 -2.17 8.26 25.10
CA LYS A 273 -2.83 7.40 24.10
C LYS A 273 -2.22 7.62 22.71
N LEU A 274 -1.97 8.87 22.29
CA LEU A 274 -1.36 9.21 21.00
C LEU A 274 0.07 8.63 20.88
N LEU A 275 0.90 8.77 21.92
CA LEU A 275 2.26 8.22 21.95
C LEU A 275 2.29 6.68 21.81
N ARG A 276 1.21 5.99 22.18
CA ARG A 276 1.07 4.53 22.04
C ARG A 276 0.57 4.09 20.66
N LEU A 277 0.00 5.00 19.85
CA LEU A 277 -0.57 4.65 18.54
C LEU A 277 0.52 4.33 17.52
N HIS A 278 1.56 5.17 17.44
CA HIS A 278 2.66 4.96 16.51
C HIS A 278 3.90 5.76 16.92
N SER A 279 5.09 5.20 16.73
CA SER A 279 6.37 5.83 17.10
C SER A 279 6.64 7.13 16.34
N THR A 280 6.13 7.27 15.11
CA THR A 280 6.33 8.50 14.30
C THR A 280 5.49 9.69 14.77
N LEU A 281 4.52 9.49 15.67
CA LEU A 281 3.73 10.60 16.21
C LEU A 281 4.52 11.48 17.18
N VAL A 282 5.65 11.00 17.72
CA VAL A 282 6.48 11.75 18.68
C VAL A 282 6.90 13.10 18.10
N ASN A 283 7.52 13.10 16.91
CA ASN A 283 7.97 14.34 16.27
C ASN A 283 6.79 15.28 15.93
N HIS A 284 5.64 14.74 15.55
CA HIS A 284 4.46 15.56 15.25
C HIS A 284 3.81 16.18 16.49
N LEU A 285 3.95 15.52 17.65
CA LEU A 285 3.52 16.04 18.93
C LEU A 285 4.49 17.11 19.42
N GLU A 286 5.80 16.89 19.29
CA GLU A 286 6.82 17.90 19.59
C GLU A 286 6.66 19.16 18.74
N ASP A 287 6.51 19.00 17.40
CA ASP A 287 6.20 20.10 16.49
C ASP A 287 4.97 20.90 16.95
N PHE A 288 3.92 20.21 17.41
CA PHE A 288 2.69 20.84 17.91
C PHE A 288 2.92 21.64 19.21
N GLU A 289 3.68 21.10 20.16
CA GLU A 289 3.99 21.79 21.42
C GLU A 289 4.85 23.04 21.19
N ASP A 290 5.83 22.95 20.29
CA ASP A 290 6.69 24.07 19.93
C ASP A 290 5.89 25.19 19.24
N ASP A 291 5.03 24.82 18.29
CA ASP A 291 4.14 25.76 17.60
C ASP A 291 3.14 26.41 18.57
N LEU A 292 2.62 25.65 19.56
CA LEU A 292 1.71 26.19 20.57
C LEU A 292 2.44 27.18 21.49
N LEU A 293 3.64 26.84 21.95
CA LEU A 293 4.43 27.73 22.81
C LEU A 293 4.79 29.04 22.10
N GLN A 294 5.19 28.97 20.82
CA GLN A 294 5.45 30.16 20.01
C GLN A 294 4.23 31.07 19.92
N ASP A 295 3.03 30.52 19.70
CA ASP A 295 1.79 31.31 19.68
C ASP A 295 1.49 31.96 21.04
N LEU A 296 1.74 31.24 22.14
CA LEU A 296 1.55 31.77 23.49
C LEU A 296 2.52 32.94 23.78
N ASP A 297 3.77 32.83 23.37
CA ASP A 297 4.78 33.88 23.52
C ASP A 297 4.44 35.11 22.68
N LEU A 298 4.04 34.92 21.42
CA LEU A 298 3.58 36.00 20.55
C LEU A 298 2.35 36.70 21.12
N LEU A 299 1.41 35.94 21.67
CA LEU A 299 0.24 36.49 22.33
C LEU A 299 0.67 37.30 23.57
N LYS A 300 1.56 36.78 24.42
CA LYS A 300 2.05 37.51 25.60
C LYS A 300 2.74 38.81 25.21
N LEU A 301 3.57 38.79 24.17
CA LEU A 301 4.24 39.97 23.62
C LEU A 301 3.22 41.03 23.16
N LYS A 302 2.16 40.61 22.46
CA LYS A 302 1.06 41.50 22.04
C LYS A 302 0.38 42.18 23.21
N HIS A 303 0.12 41.45 24.30
CA HIS A 303 -0.45 42.04 25.51
C HIS A 303 0.53 43.02 26.17
N ILE A 304 1.81 42.66 26.32
CA ILE A 304 2.84 43.53 26.89
C ILE A 304 2.93 44.86 26.15
N ASN A 305 2.99 44.83 24.81
CA ASN A 305 3.05 46.03 23.99
C ASN A 305 1.80 46.90 24.17
N SER A 306 0.63 46.28 24.30
CA SER A 306 -0.63 46.99 24.51
C SER A 306 -0.67 47.67 25.89
N LEU A 307 -0.10 47.05 26.92
CA LEU A 307 -0.01 47.60 28.28
C LEU A 307 0.97 48.78 28.37
N GLN A 308 2.09 48.74 27.64
CA GLN A 308 3.07 49.83 27.60
C GLN A 308 2.50 51.14 27.04
N LEU A 309 1.43 51.07 26.23
CA LEU A 309 0.78 52.23 25.62
C LEU A 309 -0.29 52.87 26.52
N MET A 310 -0.62 52.27 27.68
CA MET A 310 -1.67 52.76 28.57
C MET A 310 -1.15 53.81 29.56
N SER A 311 -1.85 54.95 29.65
CA SER A 311 -1.46 56.10 30.49
C SER A 311 -2.04 56.11 31.92
N THR A 312 -2.71 55.03 32.35
CA THR A 312 -3.52 54.96 33.59
C THR A 312 -3.06 53.83 34.52
N PRO A 313 -3.49 53.79 35.80
CA PRO A 313 -3.13 52.68 36.68
C PRO A 313 -3.65 51.35 36.12
N ILE A 314 -2.73 50.44 35.81
CA ILE A 314 -3.03 49.13 35.22
C ILE A 314 -3.47 48.17 36.33
N ASN A 315 -4.68 47.62 36.19
CA ASN A 315 -5.10 46.48 37.01
C ASN A 315 -4.47 45.19 36.45
N VAL A 316 -3.31 44.84 36.98
CA VAL A 316 -2.49 43.69 36.57
C VAL A 316 -3.24 42.36 36.67
N THR A 317 -4.04 42.18 37.73
CA THR A 317 -4.88 40.99 37.91
C THR A 317 -5.88 40.85 36.77
N ASN A 318 -6.56 41.95 36.40
CA ASN A 318 -7.52 41.93 35.29
C ASN A 318 -6.84 41.64 33.94
N GLN A 319 -5.64 42.17 33.71
CA GLN A 319 -4.90 41.89 32.48
C GLN A 319 -4.44 40.43 32.40
N SER A 320 -4.05 39.84 33.53
CA SER A 320 -3.68 38.42 33.60
C SER A 320 -4.90 37.51 33.35
N LYS A 321 -6.10 37.90 33.80
CA LYS A 321 -7.38 37.22 33.45
C LYS A 321 -7.70 37.28 31.95
N ILE A 322 -7.46 38.44 31.32
CA ILE A 322 -7.63 38.61 29.87
C ILE A 322 -6.64 37.72 29.12
N MET A 323 -5.37 37.71 29.52
CA MET A 323 -4.33 36.86 28.93
C MET A 323 -4.72 35.38 29.00
N TYR A 324 -5.16 34.90 30.16
CA TYR A 324 -5.66 33.53 30.32
C TYR A 324 -6.80 33.22 29.35
N SER A 325 -7.78 34.11 29.24
CA SER A 325 -8.93 33.92 28.35
C SER A 325 -8.51 33.86 26.88
N ASP A 326 -7.62 34.76 26.47
CA ASP A 326 -7.14 34.84 25.09
C ASP A 326 -6.27 33.62 24.71
N CYS A 327 -5.48 33.07 25.64
CA CYS A 327 -4.76 31.80 25.43
C CYS A 327 -5.73 30.65 25.11
N LEU A 328 -6.87 30.56 25.82
CA LEU A 328 -7.85 29.49 25.59
C LEU A 328 -8.73 29.71 24.35
N LEU A 329 -8.70 30.91 23.77
CA LEU A 329 -9.40 31.29 22.56
C LEU A 329 -8.51 31.25 21.31
N LEU A 330 -7.24 30.85 21.43
CA LEU A 330 -6.38 30.60 20.29
C LEU A 330 -7.04 29.62 19.31
N GLU A 331 -6.80 29.86 18.02
CA GLU A 331 -7.27 28.97 16.96
C GLU A 331 -6.74 27.55 17.21
N THR A 332 -7.60 26.55 17.00
CA THR A 332 -7.24 25.15 17.27
C THR A 332 -6.27 24.67 16.19
N LYS A 333 -5.01 24.42 16.58
CA LYS A 333 -3.99 23.81 15.73
C LYS A 333 -4.33 22.34 15.45
N GLN A 334 -3.75 21.78 14.40
CA GLN A 334 -3.88 20.35 14.09
C GLN A 334 -2.58 19.63 14.40
N ILE A 335 -2.66 18.43 14.93
CA ILE A 335 -1.52 17.51 14.99
C ILE A 335 -1.43 16.83 13.63
N ARG A 336 -0.27 16.88 12.97
CA ARG A 336 -0.08 16.22 11.67
C ARG A 336 -0.36 14.71 11.78
N ASN A 337 -1.02 14.15 10.78
CA ASN A 337 -1.43 12.74 10.72
C ASN A 337 -2.43 12.30 11.82
N VAL A 338 -3.10 13.25 12.48
CA VAL A 338 -4.18 12.99 13.43
C VAL A 338 -5.42 13.76 12.98
N HIS A 339 -6.56 13.07 12.85
CA HIS A 339 -7.82 13.71 12.48
C HIS A 339 -8.72 13.95 13.70
N SER A 340 -9.55 14.99 13.60
CA SER A 340 -10.61 15.31 14.58
C SER A 340 -10.10 15.59 16.00
N MET A 341 -9.04 16.40 16.14
CA MET A 341 -8.55 16.81 17.46
C MET A 341 -9.62 17.62 18.22
N GLU A 342 -9.86 17.25 19.47
CA GLU A 342 -10.82 17.92 20.33
C GLU A 342 -10.24 19.16 21.02
N LYS A 343 -11.04 20.22 21.17
CA LYS A 343 -10.60 21.52 21.71
C LYS A 343 -10.00 21.44 23.11
N TYR A 344 -10.44 20.49 23.94
CA TYR A 344 -9.90 20.33 25.29
C TYR A 344 -8.42 19.97 25.28
N TYR A 345 -7.93 19.34 24.20
CA TYR A 345 -6.54 18.93 24.12
C TYR A 345 -5.64 20.15 24.16
N GLN A 346 -5.79 21.07 23.20
CA GLN A 346 -4.99 22.29 23.14
C GLN A 346 -5.13 23.12 24.42
N LYS A 347 -6.35 23.25 24.97
CA LYS A 347 -6.56 23.95 26.24
C LYS A 347 -5.73 23.32 27.36
N GLY A 348 -5.81 22.01 27.53
CA GLY A 348 -5.02 21.31 28.52
C GLY A 348 -3.51 21.39 28.26
N ARG A 349 -3.06 21.44 27.00
CA ARG A 349 -1.65 21.69 26.64
C ARG A 349 -1.18 23.09 27.05
N VAL A 350 -2.02 24.11 26.93
CA VAL A 350 -1.72 25.46 27.48
C VAL A 350 -1.47 25.38 28.99
N HIS A 351 -2.32 24.67 29.75
CA HIS A 351 -2.09 24.45 31.18
C HIS A 351 -0.81 23.63 31.44
N SER A 352 -0.48 22.67 30.58
CA SER A 352 0.76 21.87 30.67
C SER A 352 2.02 22.73 30.49
N HIS A 353 2.03 23.70 29.55
CA HIS A 353 3.15 24.64 29.42
C HIS A 353 3.35 25.51 30.67
N VAL A 354 2.26 25.92 31.33
CA VAL A 354 2.35 26.65 32.61
C VAL A 354 2.84 25.73 33.73
N GLU A 355 2.32 24.50 33.82
CA GLU A 355 2.77 23.51 34.80
C GLU A 355 4.27 23.24 34.70
N GLN A 356 4.79 23.16 33.47
CA GLN A 356 6.21 22.98 33.18
C GLN A 356 7.03 24.27 33.30
N LYS A 357 6.39 25.41 33.60
CA LYS A 357 6.99 26.75 33.70
C LYS A 357 7.63 27.26 32.41
N ASN A 358 7.17 26.75 31.26
CA ASN A 358 7.53 27.27 29.94
C ASN A 358 6.79 28.57 29.64
N PHE A 359 5.64 28.78 30.28
CA PHE A 359 4.77 29.93 30.08
C PHE A 359 4.13 30.39 31.41
N SER A 360 3.65 31.63 31.48
CA SER A 360 2.89 32.14 32.64
C SER A 360 1.87 33.20 32.21
N TRP A 361 0.67 33.20 32.80
CA TRP A 361 -0.35 34.22 32.50
C TRP A 361 -0.11 35.53 33.24
N HIS A 362 0.76 35.52 34.25
CA HIS A 362 1.01 36.67 35.11
C HIS A 362 1.76 37.79 34.38
N PHE A 363 1.28 39.01 34.61
CA PHE A 363 2.05 40.22 34.42
C PHE A 363 2.56 40.73 35.79
N GLU A 364 3.73 41.35 35.79
CA GLU A 364 4.32 41.97 36.99
C GLU A 364 4.62 43.44 36.72
N VAL A 365 4.38 44.30 37.71
CA VAL A 365 4.85 45.69 37.66
C VAL A 365 6.33 45.69 38.03
N LYS A 366 7.21 45.96 37.06
CA LYS A 366 8.59 46.33 37.39
C LYS A 366 8.56 47.67 38.10
N LYS A 367 8.77 47.68 39.42
CA LYS A 367 9.21 48.90 40.09
C LYS A 367 10.60 49.19 39.53
N ASN A 368 10.75 50.30 38.81
CA ASN A 368 12.09 50.79 38.51
C ASN A 368 12.76 51.06 39.86
N GLU A 369 13.86 50.35 40.15
CA GLU A 369 14.82 50.81 41.13
C GLU A 369 15.40 52.12 40.58
N THR A 370 14.89 53.23 41.09
CA THR A 370 15.54 54.53 40.97
C THR A 370 15.83 54.99 42.38
N ASP A 371 17.12 55.18 42.63
CA ASP A 371 17.77 55.83 43.78
C ASP A 371 17.13 57.15 44.21
#